data_AF-A0A957M6M6-F1
#
_entry.id   AF-A0A957M6M6-F1
#
_cell.length_a   1.000
_cell.length_b   1.000
_cell.length_c   1.000
_cell.angle_alpha   90.00
_cell.angle_beta   90.00
_cell.angle_gamma   90.00
#
_symmetry.space_group_name_H-M   'P 1'
#
loop_
_entity.id
_entity.type
_entity.pdbx_description
1 polymer ?
#
loop_
_entity_poly.entity_id
_entity_poly.type
_entity_poly.pdbx_seq_one_letter_code
_entity_poly.pdbx_strand_id
1 'polypeptide(L)'
;MNTITRESLPYRDASLPVDARVDDLLGRMTVEEKVAQLGSLWIYEIAGDDGLDADRARGRMADGLGQVTRLAGGSSLGPVATAELANAIQTFLLEETRLGIPALIHDECC
;
A
#
# COMPACT_ATOMS: atom_id res chain seq x y z
N MET A 1 27.17 -24.79 -0.12
CA MET A 1 26.46 -23.70 0.58
C MET A 1 25.04 -23.67 0.04
N ASN A 2 24.09 -24.11 0.85
CA ASN A 2 22.70 -24.28 0.45
C ASN A 2 22.02 -22.90 0.47
N THR A 3 21.83 -22.30 -0.71
CA THR A 3 21.03 -21.09 -0.88
C THR A 3 19.60 -21.42 -0.51
N ILE A 4 19.14 -20.91 0.63
CA ILE A 4 17.71 -20.88 0.96
C ILE A 4 17.09 -19.93 -0.07
N THR A 5 16.55 -20.47 -1.16
CA THR A 5 15.62 -19.74 -2.01
C THR A 5 14.43 -19.43 -1.12
N ARG A 6 14.33 -18.19 -0.65
CA ARG A 6 13.06 -17.65 -0.13
C ARG A 6 12.04 -17.98 -1.20
N GLU A 7 11.11 -18.90 -0.94
CA GLU A 7 10.05 -19.25 -1.89
C GLU A 7 9.41 -17.93 -2.34
N SER A 8 9.74 -17.49 -3.56
CA SER A 8 9.22 -16.24 -4.07
C SER A 8 7.81 -16.54 -4.51
N LEU A 9 6.84 -16.08 -3.71
CA LEU A 9 5.42 -16.12 -4.07
C LEU A 9 5.29 -15.62 -5.53
N PRO A 10 4.63 -16.35 -6.44
CA PRO A 10 4.60 -16.01 -7.86
C PRO A 10 4.19 -14.55 -8.13
N TYR A 11 3.22 -14.00 -7.39
CA TYR A 11 2.85 -12.58 -7.56
C TYR A 11 4.00 -11.57 -7.33
N ARG A 12 5.03 -11.95 -6.56
CA ARG A 12 6.23 -11.15 -6.28
C ARG A 12 7.36 -11.37 -7.29
N ASP A 13 7.24 -12.34 -8.20
CA ASP A 13 8.26 -12.62 -9.21
C ASP A 13 8.04 -11.71 -10.44
N ALA A 14 8.93 -10.73 -10.62
CA ALA A 14 8.87 -9.79 -11.73
C ALA A 14 9.17 -10.41 -13.11
N SER A 15 9.67 -11.65 -13.16
CA SER A 15 9.94 -12.37 -14.41
C SER A 15 8.69 -13.03 -15.01
N LEU A 16 7.61 -13.18 -14.22
CA LEU A 16 6.35 -13.78 -14.67
C LEU A 16 5.44 -12.74 -15.37
N PRO A 17 4.56 -13.18 -16.30
CA PRO A 17 3.54 -12.32 -16.90
C PRO A 17 2.65 -11.68 -15.83
N VAL A 18 2.20 -10.45 -16.09
CA VAL A 18 1.32 -9.70 -15.17
C VAL A 18 0.07 -10.51 -14.81
N ASP A 19 -0.60 -11.10 -15.79
CA ASP A 19 -1.83 -11.88 -15.55
C ASP A 19 -1.59 -13.07 -14.61
N ALA A 20 -0.47 -13.79 -14.78
CA ALA A 20 -0.10 -14.90 -13.91
C ALA A 20 0.16 -14.43 -12.46
N ARG A 21 0.74 -13.24 -12.28
CA ARG A 21 0.97 -12.62 -10.97
C ARG A 21 -0.34 -12.17 -10.33
N VAL A 22 -1.26 -11.62 -11.13
CA VAL A 22 -2.58 -11.16 -10.68
C VAL A 22 -3.44 -12.35 -10.25
N ASP A 23 -3.49 -13.42 -11.03
CA ASP A 23 -4.25 -14.62 -10.70
C ASP A 23 -3.76 -15.27 -9.41
N ASP A 24 -2.44 -15.40 -9.23
CA ASP A 24 -1.84 -15.91 -7.99
C ASP A 24 -2.18 -15.01 -6.79
N LEU A 25 -2.12 -13.68 -6.94
CA LEU A 25 -2.45 -12.75 -5.87
C LEU A 25 -3.94 -12.82 -5.49
N LEU A 26 -4.84 -12.74 -6.47
CA LEU A 26 -6.29 -12.77 -6.25
C LEU A 26 -6.75 -14.10 -5.64
N GLY A 27 -6.09 -15.20 -5.98
CA GLY A 27 -6.33 -16.52 -5.38
C GLY A 27 -5.92 -16.61 -3.91
N ARG A 28 -5.03 -15.72 -3.44
CA ARG A 28 -4.56 -15.67 -2.05
C ARG A 28 -5.33 -14.70 -1.17
N MET A 29 -6.10 -13.78 -1.76
CA MET A 29 -6.80 -12.72 -1.02
C MET A 29 -8.10 -13.22 -0.38
N THR A 30 -8.40 -12.71 0.82
CA THR A 30 -9.74 -12.79 1.43
C THR A 30 -10.71 -11.86 0.69
N VAL A 31 -12.00 -11.92 1.03
CA VAL A 31 -12.98 -10.98 0.46
C VAL A 31 -12.69 -9.57 0.95
N GLU A 32 -12.32 -9.42 2.22
CA GLU A 32 -12.02 -8.15 2.88
C GLU A 32 -10.82 -7.45 2.21
N GLU A 33 -9.74 -8.20 1.93
CA GLU A 33 -8.59 -7.66 1.22
C GLU A 33 -8.95 -7.27 -0.22
N LYS A 34 -9.85 -8.01 -0.89
CA LYS A 34 -10.32 -7.65 -2.24
C LYS A 34 -11.13 -6.36 -2.20
N VAL A 35 -12.00 -6.21 -1.22
CA VAL A 35 -12.78 -4.98 -1.01
C VAL A 35 -11.84 -3.81 -0.70
N ALA A 36 -10.82 -4.01 0.13
CA ALA A 36 -9.83 -2.99 0.46
C ALA A 36 -9.08 -2.45 -0.76
N GLN A 37 -8.76 -3.32 -1.74
CA GLN A 37 -8.13 -2.90 -3.01
C GLN A 37 -9.04 -2.05 -3.91
N LEU A 38 -10.36 -2.05 -3.69
CA LEU A 38 -11.30 -1.16 -4.37
C LEU A 38 -11.50 0.17 -3.65
N GLY A 39 -10.95 0.31 -2.43
CA GLY A 39 -11.09 1.50 -1.59
C GLY A 39 -10.03 2.56 -1.86
N SER A 40 -10.37 3.80 -1.54
CA SER A 40 -9.46 4.94 -1.49
C SER A 40 -9.64 5.70 -0.17
N LEU A 41 -8.54 6.14 0.42
CA LEU A 41 -8.55 7.04 1.58
C LEU A 41 -7.95 8.38 1.21
N TRP A 42 -8.54 9.45 1.72
CA TRP A 42 -7.89 10.76 1.72
C TRP A 42 -6.77 10.77 2.75
N ILE A 43 -5.71 11.52 2.46
CA ILE A 43 -4.52 11.52 3.32
C ILE A 43 -4.82 11.89 4.79
N TYR A 44 -5.76 12.80 5.04
CA TYR A 44 -6.13 13.23 6.41
C TYR A 44 -6.76 12.11 7.26
N GLU A 45 -7.25 11.03 6.63
CA GLU A 45 -7.86 9.90 7.33
C GLU A 45 -6.80 9.03 8.03
N ILE A 46 -5.57 9.07 7.55
CA ILE A 46 -4.46 8.21 8.01
C ILE A 46 -3.22 9.01 8.44
N ALA A 47 -3.11 10.28 8.09
CA ALA A 47 -2.01 11.14 8.51
C ALA A 47 -2.44 12.11 9.64
N GLY A 48 -1.48 12.45 10.50
CA GLY A 48 -1.55 13.53 11.48
C GLY A 48 -0.48 14.60 11.20
N ASP A 49 -0.24 15.48 12.18
CA ASP A 49 0.69 16.60 12.05
C ASP A 49 2.15 16.15 11.80
N ASP A 50 2.53 15.00 12.34
CA ASP A 50 3.89 14.44 12.29
C ASP A 50 4.07 13.31 11.25
N GLY A 51 3.13 13.17 10.30
CA GLY A 51 3.18 12.13 9.26
C GLY A 51 2.13 11.03 9.46
N LEU A 52 2.48 9.77 9.20
CA LEU A 52 1.53 8.67 9.27
C LEU A 52 1.09 8.41 10.72
N ASP A 53 -0.20 8.50 10.99
CA ASP A 53 -0.79 8.12 12.29
C ASP A 53 -0.94 6.59 12.32
N ALA A 54 -0.11 5.94 13.15
CA ALA A 54 -0.03 4.48 13.19
C ALA A 54 -1.35 3.81 13.64
N ASP A 55 -2.11 4.44 14.53
CA ASP A 55 -3.35 3.85 15.04
C ASP A 55 -4.47 3.98 14.00
N ARG A 56 -4.56 5.13 13.32
CA ARG A 56 -5.45 5.27 12.16
C ARG A 56 -5.06 4.34 11.03
N ALA A 57 -3.77 4.22 10.72
CA ALA A 57 -3.26 3.32 9.69
C ALA A 57 -3.65 1.87 9.97
N ARG A 58 -3.41 1.36 11.20
CA ARG A 58 -3.85 0.02 11.60
C ARG A 58 -5.36 -0.15 11.54
N GLY A 59 -6.12 0.85 11.98
CA GLY A 59 -7.58 0.78 11.96
C GLY A 59 -8.19 0.81 10.56
N ARG A 60 -7.54 1.48 9.59
CA ARG A 60 -8.10 1.74 8.25
C ARG A 60 -7.49 0.92 7.13
N MET A 61 -6.29 0.36 7.33
CA MET A 61 -5.52 -0.34 6.30
C MET A 61 -5.10 -1.76 6.71
N ALA A 62 -5.67 -2.34 7.78
CA ALA A 62 -5.31 -3.70 8.25
C ALA A 62 -5.46 -4.77 7.15
N ASP A 63 -6.53 -4.70 6.35
CA ASP A 63 -6.78 -5.59 5.21
C ASP A 63 -6.12 -5.09 3.90
N GLY A 64 -5.29 -4.05 3.99
CA GLY A 64 -4.70 -3.33 2.86
C GLY A 64 -5.48 -2.09 2.45
N LEU A 65 -5.04 -1.49 1.35
CA LEU A 65 -5.68 -0.32 0.75
C LEU A 65 -5.31 -0.26 -0.74
N GLY A 66 -6.29 0.00 -1.61
CA GLY A 66 -6.05 0.14 -3.04
C GLY A 66 -5.41 1.47 -3.40
N GLN A 67 -5.90 2.57 -2.83
CA GLN A 67 -5.53 3.92 -3.25
C GLN A 67 -5.39 4.88 -2.07
N VAL A 68 -4.45 5.81 -2.18
CA VAL A 68 -4.37 7.00 -1.34
C VAL A 68 -4.50 8.22 -2.24
N THR A 69 -5.49 9.05 -1.95
CA THR A 69 -5.79 10.25 -2.73
C THR A 69 -5.34 11.52 -2.01
N ARG A 70 -5.01 12.54 -2.81
CA ARG A 70 -4.73 13.91 -2.33
C ARG A 70 -3.59 13.94 -1.33
N LEU A 71 -2.51 13.19 -1.58
CA LEU A 71 -1.36 13.13 -0.69
C LEU A 71 -0.72 14.51 -0.49
N ALA A 72 -0.42 15.21 -1.58
CA ALA A 72 0.12 16.57 -1.56
C ALA A 72 -1.03 17.59 -1.49
N GLY A 73 -2.02 17.49 -2.38
CA GLY A 73 -3.12 18.44 -2.49
C GLY A 73 -4.12 18.43 -1.32
N GLY A 74 -4.03 17.45 -0.43
CA GLY A 74 -4.83 17.30 0.79
C GLY A 74 -4.03 17.49 2.08
N SER A 75 -2.75 17.87 1.98
CA SER A 75 -1.90 18.21 3.12
C SER A 75 -1.25 19.58 2.92
N SER A 76 -0.63 20.12 3.99
CA SER A 76 0.17 21.35 3.94
C SER A 76 1.68 21.05 3.87
N LEU A 77 2.05 19.80 3.61
CA LEU A 77 3.43 19.35 3.63
C LEU A 77 4.21 19.88 2.43
N GLY A 78 5.49 20.17 2.66
CA GLY A 78 6.45 20.42 1.58
C GLY A 78 6.78 19.14 0.80
N PRO A 79 7.48 19.25 -0.35
CA PRO A 79 7.75 18.10 -1.22
C PRO A 79 8.48 16.94 -0.55
N VAL A 80 9.50 17.23 0.27
CA VAL A 80 10.29 16.20 0.97
C VAL A 80 9.44 15.45 1.98
N ALA A 81 8.74 16.18 2.85
CA ALA A 81 7.85 15.59 3.85
C ALA A 81 6.71 14.79 3.21
N THR A 82 6.20 15.24 2.05
CA THR A 82 5.21 14.50 1.26
C THR A 82 5.76 13.16 0.77
N ALA A 83 7.01 13.13 0.28
CA ALA A 83 7.66 11.90 -0.15
C ALA A 83 7.95 10.96 1.03
N GLU A 84 8.34 11.49 2.19
CA GLU A 84 8.53 10.71 3.41
C GLU A 84 7.22 10.08 3.88
N LEU A 85 6.11 10.82 3.85
CA LEU A 85 4.78 10.30 4.16
C LEU A 85 4.34 9.21 3.18
N ALA A 86 4.57 9.41 1.87
CA ALA A 86 4.32 8.38 0.86
C ALA A 86 5.08 7.09 1.19
N ASN A 87 6.37 7.21 1.51
CA ASN A 87 7.20 6.06 1.86
C ASN A 87 6.70 5.37 3.13
N ALA A 88 6.33 6.13 4.16
CA ALA A 88 5.80 5.58 5.40
C ALA A 88 4.51 4.76 5.16
N ILE A 89 3.61 5.25 4.31
CA ILE A 89 2.38 4.52 3.92
C ILE A 89 2.73 3.23 3.17
N GLN A 90 3.66 3.30 2.20
CA GLN A 90 4.06 2.11 1.45
C GLN A 90 4.73 1.08 2.35
N THR A 91 5.64 1.50 3.24
CA THR A 91 6.26 0.63 4.24
C THR A 91 5.22 -0.04 5.12
N PHE A 92 4.24 0.72 5.64
CA PHE A 92 3.15 0.15 6.42
C PHE A 92 2.41 -0.94 5.63
N LEU A 93 1.99 -0.64 4.39
CA LEU A 93 1.27 -1.61 3.56
C LEU A 93 2.11 -2.85 3.24
N LEU A 94 3.42 -2.70 3.05
CA LEU A 94 4.33 -3.82 2.75
C LEU A 94 4.63 -4.70 3.97
N GLU A 95 4.74 -4.11 5.16
CA GLU A 95 5.24 -4.77 6.37
C GLU A 95 4.12 -5.21 7.33
N GLU A 96 3.03 -4.45 7.40
CA GLU A 96 1.95 -4.65 8.38
C GLU A 96 0.71 -5.33 7.77
N THR A 97 0.65 -5.50 6.45
CA THR A 97 -0.43 -6.26 5.78
C THR A 97 0.05 -7.64 5.34
N ARG A 98 -0.85 -8.62 5.38
CA ARG A 98 -0.53 -10.03 5.15
C ARG A 98 0.11 -10.31 3.78
N LEU A 99 -0.34 -9.62 2.72
CA LEU A 99 0.14 -9.83 1.35
C LEU A 99 1.16 -8.79 0.90
N GLY A 100 1.33 -7.69 1.64
CA GLY A 100 2.30 -6.65 1.29
C GLY A 100 2.00 -6.02 -0.08
N ILE A 101 0.76 -5.59 -0.30
CA ILE A 101 0.33 -4.97 -1.56
C ILE A 101 0.45 -3.44 -1.40
N PRO A 102 1.26 -2.75 -2.23
CA PRO A 102 1.37 -1.30 -2.18
C PRO A 102 0.09 -0.62 -2.69
N ALA A 103 -0.22 0.57 -2.17
CA ALA A 103 -1.33 1.38 -2.66
C ALA A 103 -0.91 2.25 -3.86
N LEU A 104 -1.86 2.55 -4.74
CA LEU A 104 -1.68 3.58 -5.76
C LEU A 104 -1.82 4.97 -5.10
N ILE A 105 -0.76 5.76 -5.17
CA ILE A 105 -0.77 7.15 -4.70
C ILE A 105 -1.14 8.04 -5.88
N HIS A 106 -2.19 8.85 -5.72
CA HIS A 106 -2.64 9.76 -6.77
C HIS A 106 -3.05 11.13 -6.23
N ASP A 107 -2.90 12.14 -7.07
CA ASP A 107 -3.23 13.54 -6.77
C ASP A 107 -3.83 14.22 -8.01
N GLU A 108 -4.33 15.44 -7.83
CA GLU A 108 -4.79 16.30 -8.91
C GLU A 108 -3.62 17.17 -9.41
N CYS A 109 -3.33 17.12 -10.71
CA CYS A 109 -2.37 18.02 -11.37
C CYS A 109 -3.16 19.10 -12.13
N CYS A 110 -3.03 20.36 -11.72
CA CYS A 110 -3.71 21.51 -12.31
C CYS A 110 -2.79 22.40 -13.14
#